data_AF-A0AAV2RRZ3-F1
#
_entry.id   AF-A0AAV2RRZ3-F1
#
_cell.length_a   1.000
_cell.length_b   1.000
_cell.length_c   1.000
_cell.angle_alpha   90.00
_cell.angle_beta   90.00
_cell.angle_gamma   90.00
#
_symmetry.space_group_name_H-M   'P 1'
#
loop_
_entity.id
_entity.type
_entity.pdbx_description
1 polymer ?
#
loop_
_entity_poly.entity_id
_entity_poly.type
_entity_poly.pdbx_seq_one_letter_code
_entity_poly.pdbx_strand_id
1 'polypeptide(L)'
;GGKGWDEFLQSQAEACMILQLLSVSPNTPVKVEVQESDNQNTRAMAFILYNYARLCVLFDSFQSKVASGDMPSLPDTSEINFSLLSTDDEWSLIWVFVLDWPGVVETFAQDMLSADNRLPKFSAVVRFLLSLSHCLSAYYSRYHVLPQTPQNHLLPQMYARLYLLKIIQRLMEICFHTLGVSPPRVM
;
A
#
# COMPACT_ATOMS: atom_id res chain seq x y z
N GLY A 1 -0.45 -28.30 -8.32
CA GLY A 1 -1.19 -27.11 -7.85
C GLY A 1 -2.42 -27.60 -7.13
N GLY A 2 -2.64 -27.15 -5.89
CA GLY A 2 -3.89 -27.41 -5.18
C GLY A 2 -5.04 -26.59 -5.78
N LYS A 3 -6.30 -27.02 -5.57
CA LYS A 3 -7.48 -26.20 -5.87
C LYS A 3 -7.29 -24.79 -5.27
N GLY A 4 -7.46 -23.75 -6.07
CA GLY A 4 -7.29 -22.34 -5.68
C GLY A 4 -5.95 -21.68 -6.10
N TRP A 5 -4.94 -22.46 -6.51
CA TRP A 5 -3.67 -21.87 -7.00
C TRP A 5 -3.84 -21.09 -8.31
N ASP A 6 -4.63 -21.62 -9.25
CA ASP A 6 -4.85 -20.97 -10.55
C ASP A 6 -5.67 -19.69 -10.39
N GLU A 7 -6.70 -19.71 -9.54
CA GLU A 7 -7.52 -18.53 -9.20
C GLU A 7 -6.68 -17.43 -8.53
N PHE A 8 -5.78 -17.83 -7.62
CA PHE A 8 -4.84 -16.92 -6.98
C PHE A 8 -3.91 -16.25 -8.01
N LEU A 9 -3.25 -17.04 -8.85
CA LEU A 9 -2.35 -16.53 -9.89
C LEU A 9 -3.10 -15.62 -10.87
N GLN A 10 -4.31 -16.00 -11.26
CA GLN A 10 -5.17 -15.20 -12.13
C GLN A 10 -5.48 -13.84 -11.49
N SER A 11 -5.91 -13.80 -10.22
CA SER A 11 -6.22 -12.54 -9.54
C SER A 11 -5.02 -11.58 -9.46
N GLN A 12 -3.80 -12.12 -9.27
CA GLN A 12 -2.58 -11.32 -9.26
C GLN A 12 -2.21 -10.79 -10.63
N ALA A 13 -2.32 -11.63 -11.66
CA ALA A 13 -2.07 -11.24 -13.03
C ALA A 13 -3.04 -10.14 -13.47
N GLU A 14 -4.33 -10.27 -13.17
CA GLU A 14 -5.36 -9.26 -13.44
C GLU A 14 -5.02 -7.92 -12.77
N ALA A 15 -4.72 -7.93 -11.46
CA ALA A 15 -4.33 -6.72 -10.75
C ALA A 15 -3.08 -6.06 -11.34
N CYS A 16 -2.05 -6.84 -11.69
CA CYS A 16 -0.84 -6.32 -12.31
C CYS A 16 -1.12 -5.71 -13.70
N MET A 17 -1.94 -6.36 -14.52
CA MET A 17 -2.29 -5.86 -15.86
C MET A 17 -3.07 -4.54 -15.77
N ILE A 18 -4.05 -4.43 -14.88
CA ILE A 18 -4.82 -3.19 -14.69
C ILE A 18 -3.87 -2.06 -14.28
N LEU A 19 -3.01 -2.30 -13.28
CA LEU A 19 -2.04 -1.28 -12.83
C LEU A 19 -1.08 -0.86 -13.94
N GLN A 20 -0.59 -1.80 -14.75
CA GLN A 20 0.28 -1.49 -15.89
C GLN A 20 -0.42 -0.63 -16.93
N LEU A 21 -1.64 -0.99 -17.33
CA LEU A 21 -2.42 -0.23 -18.31
C LEU A 21 -2.69 1.20 -17.81
N LEU A 22 -3.06 1.34 -16.53
CA LEU A 22 -3.35 2.63 -15.90
C LEU A 22 -2.08 3.45 -15.60
N SER A 23 -0.89 2.84 -15.62
CA SER A 23 0.38 3.55 -15.43
C SER A 23 0.77 4.43 -16.63
N VAL A 24 0.19 4.17 -17.81
CA VAL A 24 0.48 4.90 -19.05
C VAL A 24 -0.47 6.09 -19.19
N SER A 25 0.01 7.17 -19.81
CA SER A 25 -0.84 8.32 -20.14
C SER A 25 -1.90 7.90 -21.17
N PRO A 26 -3.16 8.34 -21.04
CA PRO A 26 -4.22 7.97 -21.99
C PRO A 26 -3.96 8.46 -23.42
N ASN A 27 -3.07 9.45 -23.60
CA ASN A 27 -2.74 10.02 -24.90
C ASN A 27 -1.52 9.34 -25.57
N THR A 28 -0.96 8.30 -24.96
CA THR A 28 0.22 7.60 -25.48
C THR A 28 -0.18 6.22 -25.98
N PRO A 29 0.22 5.81 -27.20
CA PRO A 29 0.00 4.44 -27.67
C PRO A 29 0.62 3.42 -26.70
N VAL A 30 -0.17 2.43 -26.27
CA VAL A 30 0.30 1.34 -25.40
C VAL A 30 0.81 0.21 -26.29
N LYS A 31 2.07 -0.17 -26.11
CA LYS A 31 2.67 -1.35 -26.74
C LYS A 31 2.59 -2.52 -25.76
N VAL A 32 1.84 -3.56 -26.12
CA VAL A 32 1.73 -4.78 -25.31
C VAL A 32 2.70 -5.81 -25.85
N GLU A 33 3.72 -6.14 -25.08
CA GLU A 33 4.72 -7.17 -25.41
C GLU A 33 4.93 -8.11 -24.23
N VAL A 34 5.00 -9.40 -24.51
CA VAL A 34 5.39 -10.41 -23.54
C VAL A 34 6.87 -10.71 -23.79
N GLN A 35 7.73 -10.21 -22.92
CA GLN A 35 9.18 -10.46 -22.98
C GLN A 35 9.60 -11.28 -21.75
N GLU A 36 10.34 -12.37 -21.97
CA GLU A 36 10.84 -13.21 -20.87
C GLU A 36 11.97 -12.52 -20.08
N SER A 37 12.74 -11.65 -20.73
CA SER A 37 13.93 -11.00 -20.15
C SER A 37 13.67 -9.64 -19.52
N ASP A 38 12.69 -8.86 -20.01
CA ASP A 38 12.41 -7.50 -19.55
C ASP A 38 10.98 -7.36 -18.99
N ASN A 39 10.83 -7.72 -17.71
CA ASN A 39 9.56 -7.67 -16.98
C ASN A 39 9.55 -6.57 -15.90
N GLN A 40 10.30 -5.49 -16.09
CA GLN A 40 10.44 -4.40 -15.11
C GLN A 40 9.08 -3.78 -14.72
N ASN A 41 8.22 -3.52 -15.70
CA ASN A 41 6.88 -2.95 -15.45
C ASN A 41 6.02 -3.91 -14.60
N THR A 42 6.05 -5.20 -14.92
CA THR A 42 5.34 -6.23 -14.14
C THR A 42 5.89 -6.34 -12.72
N ARG A 43 7.22 -6.32 -12.56
CA ARG A 43 7.84 -6.33 -11.22
C ARG A 43 7.46 -5.11 -10.39
N ALA A 44 7.39 -3.93 -11.00
CA ALA A 44 6.97 -2.71 -10.31
C ALA A 44 5.52 -2.80 -9.81
N MET A 45 4.59 -3.33 -10.63
CA MET A 45 3.21 -3.52 -10.19
C MET A 45 3.09 -4.62 -9.13
N ALA A 46 3.78 -5.75 -9.32
CA ALA A 46 3.84 -6.81 -8.32
C ALA A 46 4.42 -6.31 -6.98
N PHE A 47 5.40 -5.40 -7.03
CA PHE A 47 5.98 -4.77 -5.85
C PHE A 47 4.97 -3.91 -5.07
N ILE A 48 4.07 -3.20 -5.75
CA ILE A 48 2.97 -2.48 -5.12
C ILE A 48 2.05 -3.45 -4.38
N LEU A 49 1.59 -4.50 -5.07
CA LEU A 49 0.71 -5.52 -4.50
C LEU A 49 1.36 -6.23 -3.31
N TYR A 50 2.65 -6.52 -3.40
CA TYR A 50 3.42 -7.18 -2.34
C TYR A 50 3.48 -6.35 -1.07
N ASN A 51 3.73 -5.05 -1.19
CA ASN A 51 3.78 -4.17 -0.01
C ASN A 51 2.41 -4.04 0.67
N TYR A 52 1.32 -4.05 -0.10
CA TYR A 52 -0.04 -4.12 0.46
C TYR A 52 -0.32 -5.47 1.15
N ALA A 53 0.01 -6.59 0.52
CA ALA A 53 -0.13 -7.92 1.10
C ALA A 53 0.67 -8.05 2.40
N ARG A 54 1.89 -7.48 2.45
CA ARG A 54 2.72 -7.43 3.65
C ARG A 54 2.02 -6.71 4.82
N LEU A 55 1.32 -5.60 4.56
CA LEU A 55 0.52 -4.90 5.57
C LEU A 55 -0.66 -5.77 6.03
N CYS A 56 -1.35 -6.44 5.11
CA CYS A 56 -2.44 -7.37 5.46
C CYS A 56 -1.94 -8.47 6.40
N VAL A 57 -0.83 -9.13 6.05
CA VAL A 57 -0.21 -10.17 6.88
C VAL A 57 0.24 -9.64 8.24
N LEU A 58 0.77 -8.41 8.31
CA LEU A 58 1.09 -7.75 9.58
C LEU A 58 -0.15 -7.67 10.48
N PHE A 59 -1.25 -7.12 9.98
CA PHE A 59 -2.46 -6.94 10.76
C PHE A 59 -3.16 -8.25 11.10
N ASP A 60 -3.18 -9.22 10.19
CA ASP A 60 -3.72 -10.56 10.45
C ASP A 60 -2.89 -11.27 11.55
N SER A 61 -1.56 -11.10 11.53
CA SER A 61 -0.66 -11.62 12.57
C SER A 61 -0.88 -10.93 13.92
N PHE A 62 -1.04 -9.60 13.93
CA PHE A 62 -1.37 -8.86 15.14
C PHE A 62 -2.69 -9.34 15.75
N GLN A 63 -3.75 -9.42 14.94
CA GLN A 63 -5.06 -9.89 15.38
C GLN A 63 -5.01 -11.32 15.92
N SER A 64 -4.24 -12.20 15.27
CA SER A 64 -4.06 -13.59 15.74
C SER A 64 -3.38 -13.63 17.11
N LYS A 65 -2.32 -12.83 17.33
CA LYS A 65 -1.66 -12.71 18.64
C LYS A 65 -2.54 -12.11 19.73
N VAL A 66 -3.43 -11.18 19.36
CA VAL A 66 -4.42 -10.63 20.29
C VAL A 66 -5.44 -11.70 20.67
N ALA A 67 -5.91 -12.48 19.70
CA ALA A 67 -6.87 -13.56 19.94
C ALA A 67 -6.28 -14.71 20.79
N SER A 68 -4.98 -15.01 20.66
CA SER A 68 -4.29 -16.01 21.49
C SER A 68 -3.89 -15.50 22.88
N GLY A 69 -3.99 -14.19 23.14
CA GLY A 69 -3.53 -13.57 24.39
C GLY A 69 -2.02 -13.29 24.45
N ASP A 70 -1.28 -13.54 23.37
CA ASP A 70 0.16 -13.28 23.27
C ASP A 70 0.48 -11.79 23.09
N MET A 71 -0.51 -10.97 22.75
CA MET A 71 -0.36 -9.53 22.59
C MET A 71 -1.62 -8.79 23.08
N PRO A 72 -1.48 -7.66 23.79
CA PRO A 72 -2.63 -6.80 24.11
C PRO A 72 -3.27 -6.22 22.83
N SER A 73 -4.59 -6.01 22.90
CA SER A 73 -5.34 -5.31 21.86
C SER A 73 -4.80 -3.91 21.62
N LEU A 74 -5.04 -3.37 20.42
CA LEU A 74 -4.68 -2.00 20.10
C LEU A 74 -5.56 -1.04 20.95
N PRO A 75 -4.98 -0.16 21.79
CA PRO A 75 -5.73 0.82 22.57
C PRO A 75 -6.45 1.83 21.68
N ASP A 76 -7.40 2.60 22.21
CA ASP A 76 -8.04 3.66 21.45
C ASP A 76 -7.04 4.75 21.02
N THR A 77 -7.29 5.42 19.89
CA THR A 77 -6.43 6.50 19.39
C THR A 77 -6.18 7.62 20.39
N SER A 78 -7.10 7.89 21.31
CA SER A 78 -6.96 8.89 22.37
C SER A 78 -5.93 8.52 23.45
N GLU A 79 -5.60 7.23 23.57
CA GLU A 79 -4.62 6.70 24.52
C GLU A 79 -3.22 6.55 23.90
N ILE A 80 -3.09 6.80 22.60
CA ILE A 80 -1.83 6.62 21.88
C ILE A 80 -0.98 7.89 21.94
N ASN A 81 0.26 7.74 22.41
CA ASN A 81 1.24 8.80 22.28
C ASN A 81 1.89 8.80 20.89
N PHE A 82 1.34 9.58 19.96
CA PHE A 82 1.90 9.74 18.61
C PHE A 82 3.23 10.50 18.57
N SER A 83 3.66 11.17 19.66
CA SER A 83 4.98 11.81 19.72
C SER A 83 6.15 10.80 19.65
N LEU A 84 5.84 9.50 19.78
CA LEU A 84 6.79 8.40 19.62
C LEU A 84 7.10 8.06 18.16
N LEU A 85 6.34 8.63 17.21
CA LEU A 85 6.68 8.64 15.79
C LEU A 85 7.64 9.80 15.56
N SER A 86 8.93 9.50 15.52
CA SER A 86 9.99 10.52 15.57
C SER A 86 11.07 10.33 14.52
N THR A 87 11.03 9.25 13.74
CA THR A 87 12.07 8.99 12.74
C THR A 87 11.76 9.67 11.41
N ASP A 88 12.81 10.03 10.66
CA ASP A 88 12.65 10.66 9.34
C ASP A 88 11.84 9.78 8.37
N ASP A 89 11.95 8.45 8.48
CA ASP A 89 11.18 7.51 7.67
C ASP A 89 9.68 7.53 8.04
N GLU A 90 9.35 7.63 9.35
CA GLU A 90 7.96 7.75 9.82
C GLU A 90 7.35 9.08 9.36
N TRP A 91 8.11 10.17 9.49
CA TRP A 91 7.72 11.48 9.01
C TRP A 91 7.56 11.54 7.49
N SER A 92 8.41 10.83 6.74
CA SER A 92 8.28 10.72 5.28
C SER A 92 6.96 10.06 4.90
N LEU A 93 6.57 8.97 5.57
CA LEU A 93 5.27 8.33 5.33
C LEU A 93 4.10 9.29 5.61
N ILE A 94 4.18 10.09 6.67
CA ILE A 94 3.12 11.03 7.05
C ILE A 94 3.04 12.22 6.09
N TRP A 95 4.13 12.97 5.95
CA TRP A 95 4.13 14.24 5.20
C TRP A 95 4.01 14.02 3.70
N VAL A 96 4.74 13.05 3.15
CA VAL A 96 4.83 12.86 1.70
C VAL A 96 3.64 12.08 1.15
N PHE A 97 2.99 11.23 1.95
CA PHE A 97 1.92 10.37 1.44
C PHE A 97 0.59 10.59 2.12
N VAL A 98 0.52 10.56 3.45
CA VAL A 98 -0.77 10.73 4.15
C VAL A 98 -1.35 12.13 3.93
N LEU A 99 -0.52 13.17 4.07
CA LEU A 99 -0.96 14.56 3.96
C LEU A 99 -1.00 15.08 2.52
N ASP A 100 -0.22 14.50 1.61
CA ASP A 100 -0.20 14.92 0.20
C ASP A 100 -1.32 14.28 -0.63
N TRP A 101 -1.90 13.17 -0.17
CA TRP A 101 -2.97 12.45 -0.88
C TRP A 101 -4.14 13.33 -1.33
N PRO A 102 -4.69 14.26 -0.50
CA PRO A 102 -5.75 15.17 -0.95
C PRO A 102 -5.36 16.00 -2.17
N GLY A 103 -4.11 16.44 -2.29
CA GLY A 103 -3.61 17.19 -3.46
C GLY A 103 -3.53 16.33 -4.71
N VAL A 104 -3.16 15.05 -4.56
CA VAL A 104 -3.19 14.06 -5.66
C VAL A 104 -4.63 13.85 -6.15
N VAL A 105 -5.58 13.73 -5.22
CA VAL A 105 -7.01 13.58 -5.55
C VAL A 105 -7.57 14.84 -6.21
N GLU A 106 -7.21 16.03 -5.72
CA GLU A 106 -7.66 17.29 -6.30
C GLU A 106 -7.17 17.44 -7.75
N THR A 107 -5.90 17.13 -8.00
CA THR A 107 -5.33 17.14 -9.36
C THR A 107 -6.07 16.17 -10.27
N PHE A 108 -6.35 14.95 -9.77
CA PHE A 108 -7.11 13.94 -10.49
C PHE A 108 -8.55 14.38 -10.78
N ALA A 109 -9.22 14.99 -9.81
CA ALA A 109 -10.59 15.47 -9.94
C ALA A 109 -10.68 16.66 -10.91
N GLN A 110 -9.71 17.58 -10.91
CA GLN A 110 -9.63 18.68 -11.86
C GLN A 110 -9.45 18.17 -13.30
N ASP A 111 -8.60 17.16 -13.51
CA ASP A 111 -8.45 16.50 -14.81
C ASP A 111 -9.80 15.90 -15.28
N MET A 112 -10.55 15.21 -14.40
CA MET A 112 -11.86 14.62 -14.70
C MET A 112 -12.92 15.66 -15.09
N LEU A 113 -12.91 16.82 -14.42
CA LEU A 113 -13.90 17.89 -14.61
C LEU A 113 -13.55 18.84 -15.76
N SER A 114 -12.35 18.70 -16.34
CA SER A 114 -11.91 19.57 -17.42
C SER A 114 -12.77 19.39 -18.68
N ALA A 115 -13.22 20.51 -19.25
CA ALA A 115 -14.07 20.52 -20.45
C ALA A 115 -13.36 20.01 -21.73
N ASP A 116 -12.06 19.78 -21.66
CA ASP A 116 -11.21 19.33 -22.78
C ASP A 116 -11.39 17.84 -23.13
N ASN A 117 -12.37 17.14 -22.53
CA ASN A 117 -12.65 15.72 -22.76
C ASN A 117 -11.42 14.81 -22.52
N ARG A 118 -10.49 15.26 -21.66
CA ARG A 118 -9.27 14.53 -21.33
C ARG A 118 -9.61 13.38 -20.41
N LEU A 119 -9.19 12.17 -20.78
CA LEU A 119 -9.28 11.02 -19.90
C LEU A 119 -8.48 11.30 -18.61
N PRO A 120 -8.98 10.85 -17.45
CA PRO A 120 -8.31 11.07 -16.18
C PRO A 120 -6.95 10.39 -16.15
N LYS A 121 -5.94 11.08 -15.61
CA LYS A 121 -4.58 10.56 -15.52
C LYS A 121 -4.41 9.62 -14.33
N PHE A 122 -4.99 8.42 -14.41
CA PHE A 122 -4.80 7.35 -13.42
C PHE A 122 -3.31 7.04 -13.15
N SER A 123 -2.44 7.33 -14.12
CA SER A 123 -0.98 7.20 -13.97
C SER A 123 -0.41 7.98 -12.78
N ALA A 124 -1.03 9.09 -12.36
CA ALA A 124 -0.62 9.81 -11.16
C ALA A 124 -0.85 8.99 -9.89
N VAL A 125 -2.00 8.31 -9.78
CA VAL A 125 -2.33 7.43 -8.65
C VAL A 125 -1.43 6.19 -8.66
N VAL A 126 -1.13 5.61 -9.83
CA VAL A 126 -0.21 4.47 -9.94
C VAL A 126 1.22 4.87 -9.53
N ARG A 127 1.71 6.04 -9.97
CA ARG A 127 3.02 6.57 -9.55
C ARG A 127 3.06 6.85 -8.05
N PHE A 128 1.98 7.40 -7.49
CA PHE A 128 1.84 7.61 -6.05
C PHE A 128 1.96 6.29 -5.28
N LEU A 129 1.20 5.25 -5.68
CA LEU A 129 1.29 3.92 -5.09
C LEU A 129 2.70 3.31 -5.19
N LEU A 130 3.38 3.48 -6.32
CA LEU A 130 4.74 2.97 -6.50
C LEU A 130 5.72 3.66 -5.56
N SER A 131 5.70 5.00 -5.49
CA SER A 131 6.53 5.77 -4.57
C SER A 131 6.24 5.44 -3.10
N LEU A 132 4.96 5.30 -2.74
CA LEU A 132 4.54 4.89 -1.40
C LEU A 132 5.09 3.50 -1.08
N SER A 133 5.02 2.56 -2.02
CA SER A 133 5.52 1.19 -1.84
C SER A 133 7.04 1.16 -1.64
N HIS A 134 7.79 2.03 -2.33
CA HIS A 134 9.24 2.17 -2.10
C HIS A 134 9.54 2.72 -0.71
N CYS A 135 8.87 3.79 -0.29
CA CYS A 135 9.04 4.37 1.04
C CYS A 135 8.66 3.37 2.14
N LEU A 136 7.52 2.69 1.98
CA LEU A 136 7.04 1.67 2.89
C LEU A 136 8.01 0.48 2.99
N SER A 137 8.53 -0.01 1.86
CA SER A 137 9.50 -1.10 1.86
C SER A 137 10.80 -0.70 2.56
N ALA A 138 11.26 0.55 2.40
CA ALA A 138 12.44 1.07 3.08
C ALA A 138 12.21 1.24 4.59
N TYR A 139 11.02 1.67 4.99
CA TYR A 139 10.61 1.71 6.39
C TYR A 139 10.60 0.30 7.02
N TYR A 140 9.95 -0.66 6.36
CA TYR A 140 9.83 -2.04 6.85
C TYR A 140 11.16 -2.77 6.98
N SER A 141 12.16 -2.47 6.15
CA SER A 141 13.47 -3.11 6.27
C SER A 141 14.26 -2.64 7.48
N ARG A 142 13.92 -1.47 8.05
CA ARG A 142 14.61 -0.86 9.19
C ARG A 142 13.88 -1.07 10.51
N TYR A 143 12.54 -1.06 10.49
CA TYR A 143 11.72 -1.09 11.71
C TYR A 143 10.91 -2.37 11.83
N HIS A 144 11.22 -3.16 12.86
CA HIS A 144 10.42 -4.31 13.22
C HIS A 144 9.21 -3.88 14.06
N VAL A 145 8.04 -3.80 13.43
CA VAL A 145 6.83 -3.26 14.07
C VAL A 145 6.21 -4.24 15.07
N LEU A 146 6.09 -5.53 14.73
CA LEU A 146 5.50 -6.54 15.61
C LEU A 146 6.58 -7.45 16.22
N PRO A 147 7.05 -7.20 17.45
CA PRO A 147 8.01 -8.07 18.09
C PRO A 147 7.45 -9.48 18.33
N GLN A 148 8.34 -10.47 18.39
CA GLN A 148 7.99 -11.86 18.72
C GLN A 148 7.39 -11.94 20.13
N THR A 149 8.04 -11.28 21.10
CA THR A 149 7.61 -11.19 22.49
C THR A 149 7.31 -9.72 22.83
N PRO A 150 6.14 -9.39 23.39
CA PRO A 150 5.83 -8.02 23.78
C PRO A 150 6.70 -7.60 24.98
N GLN A 151 7.43 -6.51 24.81
CA GLN A 151 8.14 -5.85 25.91
C GLN A 151 7.34 -4.62 26.34
N ASN A 152 6.96 -4.53 27.61
CA ASN A 152 6.05 -3.49 28.11
C ASN A 152 6.47 -2.05 27.73
N HIS A 153 7.78 -1.77 27.72
CA HIS A 153 8.30 -0.45 27.38
C HIS A 153 8.30 -0.14 25.87
N LEU A 154 8.17 -1.16 25.01
CA LEU A 154 8.10 -1.00 23.54
C LEU A 154 6.65 -0.96 23.01
N LEU A 155 5.68 -1.39 23.82
CA LEU A 155 4.26 -1.38 23.43
C LEU A 155 3.77 0.01 22.98
N PRO A 156 4.07 1.12 23.68
CA PRO A 156 3.59 2.44 23.24
C PRO A 156 4.06 2.81 21.83
N GLN A 157 5.34 2.55 21.51
CA GLN A 157 5.89 2.84 20.18
C GLN A 157 5.33 1.89 19.12
N MET A 158 5.18 0.60 19.45
CA MET A 158 4.53 -0.38 18.58
C MET A 158 3.12 0.07 18.19
N TYR A 159 2.30 0.50 19.15
CA TYR A 159 0.94 0.95 18.86
C TYR A 159 0.91 2.17 17.95
N ALA A 160 1.77 3.17 18.20
CA ALA A 160 1.87 4.34 17.33
C ALA A 160 2.23 3.93 15.88
N ARG A 161 3.17 3.01 15.70
CA ARG A 161 3.54 2.46 14.39
C ARG A 161 2.43 1.65 13.73
N LEU A 162 1.70 0.85 14.51
CA LEU A 162 0.54 0.12 14.00
C LEU A 162 -0.53 1.07 13.47
N TYR A 163 -0.80 2.19 14.15
CA TYR A 163 -1.72 3.21 13.64
C TYR A 163 -1.21 3.90 12.38
N LEU A 164 0.08 4.27 12.32
CA LEU A 164 0.69 4.80 11.11
C LEU A 164 0.48 3.84 9.93
N LEU A 165 0.86 2.57 10.11
CA LEU A 165 0.73 1.56 9.06
C LEU A 165 -0.73 1.24 8.71
N LYS A 166 -1.67 1.39 9.63
CA LYS A 166 -3.10 1.23 9.37
C LYS A 166 -3.62 2.33 8.45
N ILE A 167 -3.16 3.56 8.64
CA ILE A 167 -3.46 4.68 7.74
C ILE A 167 -2.83 4.45 6.37
N ILE A 168 -1.57 3.99 6.31
CA ILE A 168 -0.92 3.66 5.04
C ILE A 168 -1.65 2.53 4.30
N GLN A 169 -2.05 1.46 4.99
CA GLN A 169 -2.87 0.40 4.39
C GLN A 169 -4.17 0.97 3.83
N ARG A 170 -4.87 1.78 4.61
CA ARG A 170 -6.12 2.41 4.18
C ARG A 170 -5.94 3.32 2.97
N LEU A 171 -4.84 4.05 2.92
CA LEU A 171 -4.49 4.89 1.78
C LEU A 171 -4.24 4.05 0.52
N MET A 172 -3.52 2.93 0.64
CA MET A 172 -3.36 1.99 -0.48
C MET A 172 -4.71 1.43 -0.95
N GLU A 173 -5.61 1.04 -0.03
CA GLU A 173 -6.96 0.57 -0.37
C GLU A 173 -7.77 1.63 -1.13
N ILE A 174 -7.69 2.89 -0.73
CA ILE A 174 -8.36 4.01 -1.42
C ILE A 174 -7.81 4.17 -2.84
N CYS A 175 -6.49 4.10 -3.01
CA CYS A 175 -5.86 4.15 -4.33
C CYS A 175 -6.28 2.96 -5.21
N PHE A 176 -6.29 1.74 -4.68
CA PHE A 176 -6.74 0.56 -5.42
C PHE A 176 -8.22 0.66 -5.81
N HIS A 177 -9.07 1.13 -4.90
CA HIS A 177 -10.48 1.37 -5.20
C HIS A 177 -10.66 2.42 -6.31
N THR A 178 -9.89 3.50 -6.27
CA THR A 178 -9.88 4.55 -7.31
C THR A 178 -9.48 3.99 -8.68
N LEU A 179 -8.59 2.99 -8.69
CA LEU A 179 -8.10 2.31 -9.91
C LEU A 179 -8.98 1.11 -10.34
N GLY A 180 -10.02 0.75 -9.58
CA GLY A 180 -10.83 -0.44 -9.83
C GLY A 180 -10.07 -1.76 -9.67
N VAL A 181 -8.99 -1.77 -8.86
CA VAL A 181 -8.14 -2.94 -8.62
C VAL A 181 -8.54 -3.62 -7.31
N SER A 182 -8.68 -4.94 -7.34
CA SER A 182 -8.81 -5.76 -6.13
C SER A 182 -7.44 -6.37 -5.78
N PRO A 183 -6.69 -5.80 -4.82
CA PRO A 183 -5.35 -6.28 -4.50
C PRO A 183 -5.41 -7.58 -3.69
N PRO A 184 -4.46 -8.51 -3.90
CA PRO A 184 -4.38 -9.72 -3.08
C PRO A 184 -3.94 -9.37 -1.65
N ARG A 185 -4.55 -10.03 -0.65
CA ARG A 185 -4.17 -9.86 0.76
C ARG A 185 -2.93 -10.68 1.16
N VAL A 186 -2.56 -11.66 0.34
CA VAL A 186 -1.40 -12.53 0.54
C VAL A 186 -0.63 -12.64 -0.78
N MET A 187 0.70 -12.69 -0.70
CA MET A 187 1.61 -12.77 -1.85
C MET A 187 2.83 -13.62 -1.50
#